data_AF-A0A3D8J2H4-F1
#
_entry.id   AF-A0A3D8J2H4-F1
#
_cell.length_a   1.000
_cell.length_b   1.000
_cell.length_c   1.000
_cell.angle_alpha   90.00
_cell.angle_beta   90.00
_cell.angle_gamma   90.00
#
_symmetry.space_group_name_H-M   'P 1'
#
loop_
_entity.id
_entity.type
_entity.pdbx_description
1 polymer ?
#
loop_
_entity_poly.entity_id
_entity_poly.type
_entity_poly.pdbx_seq_one_letter_code
_entity_poly.pdbx_strand_id
1 'polypeptide(L)'
;MRNFLAFLLFVAFFCVGFMGLLYVEGLEFFADPIKVFYQWSGWGAYIALVAGMVLPKGKWWGLLSLNLALLHLSVFMFFDFYFDWGLMIAEVSKKPYIYMGVGALVLMSVLGVFSFGKRFFPSLRFLVWGAMLLSLAHIVMIQKVLSLWIWGGVGVSLAILCFKVFKSSFSSNFKK
;
A
#
# COMPACT_ATOMS: atom_id res chain seq x y z
N MET A 1 12.47 21.08 6.67
CA MET A 1 12.91 20.40 7.92
C MET A 1 11.75 19.99 8.82
N ARG A 2 10.90 20.89 9.35
CA ARG A 2 9.77 20.56 10.25
C ARG A 2 8.82 19.47 9.73
N ASN A 3 8.38 19.55 8.47
CA ASN A 3 7.47 18.54 7.90
C ASN A 3 8.14 17.16 7.75
N PHE A 4 9.44 17.14 7.44
CA PHE A 4 10.19 15.90 7.34
C PHE A 4 10.37 15.24 8.71
N LEU A 5 10.64 16.03 9.76
CA LEU A 5 10.70 15.53 11.12
C LEU A 5 9.33 14.97 11.59
N ALA A 6 8.24 15.70 11.31
CA ALA A 6 6.89 15.23 11.62
C ALA A 6 6.53 13.92 10.89
N PHE A 7 7.00 13.75 9.66
CA PHE A 7 6.89 12.49 8.93
C PHE A 7 7.61 11.36 9.63
N LEU A 8 8.88 11.56 9.99
CA LEU A 8 9.69 10.55 10.66
C LEU A 8 9.07 10.15 12.00
N LEU A 9 8.54 11.10 12.76
CA LEU A 9 7.83 10.83 14.01
C LEU A 9 6.54 10.04 13.76
N PHE A 10 5.77 10.38 12.72
CA PHE A 10 4.56 9.64 12.35
C PHE A 10 4.87 8.21 11.93
N VAL A 11 5.90 8.01 11.10
CA VAL A 11 6.39 6.69 10.70
C VAL A 11 6.89 5.92 11.92
N ALA A 12 7.71 6.52 12.78
CA ALA A 12 8.23 5.87 13.97
C ALA A 12 7.11 5.43 14.92
N PHE A 13 6.13 6.30 15.18
CA PHE A 13 4.95 5.96 16.00
C PHE A 13 4.18 4.77 15.41
N PHE A 14 3.96 4.78 14.09
CA PHE A 14 3.28 3.68 13.43
C PHE A 14 4.11 2.39 13.46
N CYS A 15 5.43 2.46 13.23
CA CYS A 15 6.33 1.31 13.31
C CYS A 15 6.37 0.70 14.72
N VAL A 16 6.32 1.52 15.77
CA VAL A 16 6.21 1.02 17.16
C VAL A 16 4.88 0.31 17.38
N GLY A 17 3.76 0.89 16.94
CA GLY A 17 2.45 0.24 16.99
C GLY A 17 2.42 -1.07 16.19
N PHE A 18 3.07 -1.09 15.04
CA PHE A 18 3.24 -2.26 14.18
C PHE A 18 4.06 -3.35 14.88
N MET A 19 5.16 -3.00 15.55
CA MET A 19 5.93 -3.96 16.37
C MET A 19 5.10 -4.53 17.52
N GLY A 20 4.24 -3.73 18.15
CA GLY A 20 3.28 -4.21 19.15
C GLY A 20 2.31 -5.25 18.58
N LEU A 21 1.75 -4.99 17.40
CA LEU A 21 0.86 -5.94 16.69
C LEU A 21 1.59 -7.26 16.39
N LEU A 22 2.81 -7.17 15.84
CA LEU A 22 3.63 -8.35 15.53
C LEU A 22 3.99 -9.14 16.79
N TYR A 23 4.24 -8.47 17.90
CA TYR A 23 4.51 -9.13 19.17
C TYR A 23 3.29 -9.88 19.66
N VAL A 24 2.10 -9.27 19.63
CA VAL A 24 0.85 -9.93 20.04
C VAL A 24 0.52 -11.13 19.15
N GLU A 25 0.63 -10.98 17.83
CA GLU A 25 0.34 -12.09 16.91
C GLU A 25 1.45 -13.15 16.84
N GLY A 26 2.70 -12.74 17.04
CA GLY A 26 3.85 -13.65 17.14
C GLY A 26 3.90 -14.44 18.46
N LEU A 27 3.14 -14.01 19.49
CA LEU A 27 2.94 -14.77 20.72
C LEU A 27 1.98 -15.95 20.54
N GLU A 28 1.24 -16.03 19.43
CA GLU A 28 0.63 -17.30 19.03
C GLU A 28 1.76 -18.29 18.70
N PHE A 29 2.05 -19.19 19.62
CA PHE A 29 3.27 -20.00 19.80
C PHE A 29 3.79 -20.85 18.61
N PHE A 30 3.25 -20.70 17.39
CA PHE A 30 3.69 -21.41 16.18
C PHE A 30 3.66 -20.56 14.88
N ALA A 31 3.33 -19.28 14.95
CA ALA A 31 3.32 -18.42 13.76
C ALA A 31 4.74 -18.00 13.38
N ASP A 32 5.14 -18.28 12.13
CA ASP A 32 6.41 -17.78 11.58
C ASP A 32 6.39 -16.24 11.57
N PRO A 33 7.25 -15.57 12.35
CA PRO A 33 7.20 -14.12 12.51
C PRO A 33 7.43 -13.39 11.18
N ILE A 34 8.18 -14.00 10.26
CA ILE A 34 8.42 -13.42 8.93
C ILE A 34 7.12 -13.41 8.11
N LYS A 35 6.31 -14.47 8.20
CA LYS A 35 5.01 -14.52 7.51
C LYS A 35 4.02 -13.51 8.06
N VAL A 36 3.96 -13.37 9.39
CA VAL A 36 3.12 -12.36 10.06
C VAL A 36 3.55 -10.96 9.60
N PHE A 37 4.87 -10.71 9.61
CA PHE A 37 5.45 -9.46 9.14
C PHE A 37 5.15 -9.16 7.67
N TYR A 38 5.25 -10.18 6.80
CA TYR A 38 4.96 -10.05 5.38
C TYR A 38 3.48 -9.74 5.12
N GLN A 39 2.58 -10.43 5.81
CA GLN A 39 1.13 -10.23 5.69
C GLN A 39 0.71 -8.83 6.15
N TRP A 40 1.14 -8.42 7.34
CA TRP A 40 0.70 -7.16 7.92
C TRP A 40 1.33 -5.93 7.29
N SER A 41 2.55 -6.03 6.78
CA SER A 41 3.16 -4.93 6.01
C SER A 41 2.38 -4.68 4.72
N GLY A 42 1.92 -5.74 4.02
CA GLY A 42 1.09 -5.63 2.83
C GLY A 42 -0.30 -5.06 3.10
N TRP A 43 -1.02 -5.61 4.08
CA TRP A 43 -2.33 -5.09 4.49
C TRP A 43 -2.26 -3.66 5.02
N GLY A 44 -1.25 -3.35 5.84
CA GLY A 44 -1.01 -2.01 6.35
C GLY A 44 -0.76 -1.01 5.23
N ALA A 45 0.05 -1.37 4.23
CA ALA A 45 0.28 -0.53 3.05
C ALA A 45 -1.03 -0.23 2.31
N TYR A 46 -1.86 -1.25 2.08
CA TYR A 46 -3.15 -1.09 1.41
C TYR A 46 -4.13 -0.23 2.19
N ILE A 47 -4.30 -0.51 3.49
CA ILE A 47 -5.20 0.26 4.36
C ILE A 47 -4.76 1.72 4.42
N ALA A 48 -3.46 1.99 4.55
CA ALA A 48 -2.94 3.36 4.52
C ALA A 48 -3.19 4.06 3.18
N LEU A 49 -3.13 3.33 2.05
CA LEU A 49 -3.44 3.89 0.74
C LEU A 49 -4.91 4.34 0.65
N VAL A 50 -5.84 3.45 1.04
CA VAL A 50 -7.28 3.72 1.05
C VAL A 50 -7.61 4.85 2.04
N ALA A 51 -6.99 4.83 3.23
CA ALA A 51 -7.10 5.90 4.22
C ALA A 51 -6.65 7.25 3.64
N GLY A 52 -5.58 7.28 2.85
CA GLY A 52 -5.12 8.48 2.17
C GLY A 52 -6.11 9.07 1.15
N MET A 53 -7.01 8.24 0.62
CA MET A 53 -8.10 8.70 -0.23
C MET A 53 -9.24 9.33 0.57
N VAL A 54 -9.53 8.84 1.78
CA VAL A 54 -10.74 9.22 2.54
C VAL A 54 -10.44 10.27 3.61
N LEU A 55 -9.37 10.09 4.38
CA LEU A 55 -9.05 10.86 5.57
C LEU A 55 -8.39 12.20 5.25
N PRO A 56 -8.49 13.18 6.18
CA PRO A 56 -7.72 14.41 6.07
C PRO A 56 -6.23 14.12 6.07
N LYS A 57 -5.46 15.05 5.48
CA LYS A 57 -4.00 14.93 5.32
C LYS A 57 -3.58 13.66 4.57
N GLY A 58 -4.34 13.28 3.53
CA GLY A 58 -4.11 12.08 2.71
C GLY A 58 -2.68 11.87 2.20
N LYS A 59 -1.91 12.96 2.03
CA LYS A 59 -0.47 12.90 1.75
C LYS A 59 0.32 12.05 2.75
N TRP A 60 0.07 12.21 4.06
CA TRP A 60 0.82 11.49 5.08
C TRP A 60 0.48 10.00 5.09
N TRP A 61 -0.79 9.67 4.88
CA TRP A 61 -1.26 8.30 4.69
C TRP A 61 -0.68 7.64 3.43
N GLY A 62 -0.59 8.38 2.32
CA GLY A 62 0.06 7.90 1.10
C GLY A 62 1.56 7.65 1.27
N LEU A 63 2.26 8.52 2.00
CA LEU A 63 3.67 8.31 2.33
C LEU A 63 3.89 7.14 3.30
N LEU A 64 3.00 6.95 4.27
CA LEU A 64 3.01 5.77 5.15
C LEU A 64 2.74 4.49 4.36
N SER A 65 1.77 4.52 3.45
CA SER A 65 1.49 3.42 2.53
C SER A 65 2.73 3.03 1.72
N LEU A 66 3.45 4.01 1.15
CA LEU A 66 4.71 3.75 0.46
C LEU A 66 5.78 3.16 1.37
N ASN A 67 5.92 3.66 2.60
CA ASN A 67 6.89 3.12 3.54
C ASN A 67 6.58 1.65 3.90
N LEU A 68 5.32 1.32 4.16
CA LEU A 68 4.90 -0.05 4.43
C LEU A 68 5.02 -0.96 3.20
N ALA A 69 4.81 -0.44 1.99
CA ALA A 69 5.01 -1.20 0.76
C ALA A 69 6.50 -1.49 0.50
N LEU A 70 7.40 -0.55 0.83
CA LEU A 70 8.85 -0.79 0.79
C LEU A 70 9.29 -1.81 1.84
N LEU A 71 8.68 -1.77 3.04
CA LEU A 71 8.89 -2.78 4.06
C LEU A 71 8.40 -4.16 3.60
N HIS A 72 7.22 -4.22 2.98
CA HIS A 72 6.68 -5.44 2.40
C HIS A 72 7.61 -6.02 1.33
N LEU A 73 8.11 -5.17 0.42
CA LEU A 73 9.09 -5.58 -0.58
C LEU A 73 10.42 -6.05 0.05
N SER A 74 10.89 -5.40 1.13
CA SER A 74 12.16 -5.80 1.74
C SER A 74 12.10 -7.20 2.34
N VAL A 75 10.93 -7.66 2.78
CA VAL A 75 10.74 -9.04 3.22
C VAL A 75 10.96 -10.03 2.09
N PHE A 76 10.31 -9.79 0.95
CA PHE A 76 10.51 -10.59 -0.25
C PHE A 76 11.99 -10.58 -0.68
N MET A 77 12.64 -9.42 -0.71
CA MET A 77 14.03 -9.34 -1.17
C MET A 77 15.02 -10.01 -0.23
N PHE A 78 14.91 -9.76 1.08
CA PHE A 78 15.91 -10.19 2.07
C PHE A 78 15.57 -11.52 2.71
N PHE A 79 14.36 -11.69 3.24
CA PHE A 79 14.00 -12.89 4.00
C PHE A 79 13.66 -14.08 3.12
N ASP A 80 12.99 -13.87 1.98
CA ASP A 80 12.65 -14.98 1.08
C ASP A 80 13.82 -15.37 0.17
N PHE A 81 14.58 -14.39 -0.32
CA PHE A 81 15.57 -14.61 -1.38
C PHE A 81 16.99 -14.16 -1.06
N TYR A 82 17.28 -13.53 0.08
CA TYR A 82 18.62 -13.06 0.45
C TYR A 82 19.32 -12.24 -0.65
N PHE A 83 18.55 -11.43 -1.39
CA PHE A 83 19.01 -10.67 -2.57
C PHE A 83 19.55 -11.52 -3.74
N ASP A 84 19.18 -12.80 -3.83
CA ASP A 84 19.41 -13.61 -5.03
C ASP A 84 18.48 -13.15 -6.17
N TRP A 85 19.00 -12.26 -7.00
CA TRP A 85 18.27 -11.69 -8.12
C TRP A 85 17.81 -12.73 -9.15
N GLY A 86 18.56 -13.81 -9.33
CA GLY A 86 18.22 -14.87 -10.28
C GLY A 86 16.96 -15.61 -9.84
N LEU A 87 16.93 -16.01 -8.57
CA LEU A 87 15.75 -16.66 -7.98
C LEU A 87 14.55 -15.72 -7.89
N MET A 88 14.76 -14.46 -7.51
CA MET A 88 13.69 -13.46 -7.47
C MET A 88 13.03 -13.24 -8.83
N ILE A 89 13.83 -13.06 -9.90
CA ILE A 89 13.30 -12.88 -11.26
C ILE A 89 12.55 -14.14 -11.71
N ALA A 90 13.10 -15.33 -11.44
CA ALA A 90 12.42 -16.58 -11.74
C ALA A 90 11.08 -16.70 -11.00
N GLU A 91 11.01 -16.26 -9.74
CA GLU A 91 9.78 -16.27 -8.95
C GLU A 91 8.75 -15.27 -9.47
N VAL A 92 9.15 -14.02 -9.70
CA VAL A 92 8.30 -12.96 -10.27
C VAL A 92 7.73 -13.40 -11.61
N SER A 93 8.55 -14.07 -12.43
CA SER A 93 8.13 -14.54 -13.75
C SER A 93 6.97 -15.53 -13.71
N LYS A 94 6.90 -16.36 -12.66
CA LYS A 94 5.93 -17.43 -12.49
C LYS A 94 4.62 -16.99 -11.84
N LYS A 95 4.60 -15.83 -11.18
CA LYS A 95 3.51 -15.46 -10.26
C LYS A 95 2.85 -14.14 -10.67
N PRO A 96 1.72 -14.21 -11.40
CA PRO A 96 1.09 -13.03 -11.98
C PRO A 96 0.72 -11.93 -10.97
N TYR A 97 0.36 -12.31 -9.75
CA TYR A 97 0.02 -11.36 -8.71
C TYR A 97 1.20 -10.44 -8.34
N ILE A 98 2.45 -10.91 -8.46
CA ILE A 98 3.63 -10.10 -8.13
C ILE A 98 3.74 -8.88 -9.05
N TYR A 99 3.39 -9.01 -10.34
CA TYR A 99 3.36 -7.88 -11.27
C TYR A 99 2.39 -6.78 -10.82
N MET A 100 1.23 -7.16 -10.26
CA MET A 100 0.26 -6.18 -9.74
C MET A 100 0.83 -5.43 -8.54
N GLY A 101 1.53 -6.13 -7.63
CA GLY A 101 2.19 -5.53 -6.48
C GLY A 101 3.33 -4.58 -6.88
N VAL A 102 4.20 -5.00 -7.80
CA VAL A 102 5.28 -4.16 -8.33
C VAL A 102 4.73 -2.95 -9.07
N GLY A 103 3.70 -3.14 -9.90
CA GLY A 103 3.02 -2.04 -10.59
C GLY A 103 2.44 -1.00 -9.62
N ALA A 104 1.77 -1.45 -8.56
CA ALA A 104 1.27 -0.58 -7.51
C ALA A 104 2.42 0.18 -6.83
N LEU A 105 3.52 -0.51 -6.49
CA LEU A 105 4.69 0.09 -5.86
C LEU A 105 5.31 1.18 -6.73
N VAL A 106 5.46 0.94 -8.05
CA VAL A 106 6.00 1.94 -8.99
C VAL A 106 5.14 3.21 -8.99
N LEU A 107 3.82 3.07 -9.07
CA LEU A 107 2.90 4.22 -9.02
C LEU A 107 3.02 4.97 -7.68
N MET A 108 3.11 4.24 -6.57
CA MET A 108 3.29 4.81 -5.24
C MET A 108 4.64 5.52 -5.08
N SER A 109 5.72 5.00 -5.65
CA SER A 109 7.03 5.65 -5.65
C SER A 109 6.98 6.99 -6.38
N VAL A 110 6.37 7.05 -7.56
CA VAL A 110 6.16 8.32 -8.29
C VAL A 110 5.38 9.32 -7.43
N LEU A 111 4.27 8.88 -6.82
CA LEU A 111 3.48 9.71 -5.90
C LEU A 111 4.28 10.18 -4.68
N GLY A 112 5.15 9.32 -4.14
CA GLY A 112 6.05 9.63 -3.04
C GLY A 112 7.04 10.75 -3.39
N VAL A 113 7.68 10.67 -4.56
CA VAL A 113 8.60 11.73 -5.05
C VAL A 113 7.87 13.06 -5.14
N PHE A 114 6.69 13.10 -5.77
CA PHE A 114 5.89 14.33 -5.88
C PHE A 114 5.33 14.82 -4.55
N SER A 115 5.21 13.95 -3.55
CA SER A 115 4.81 14.33 -2.20
C SER A 115 5.88 15.16 -1.49
N PHE A 116 7.17 15.00 -1.81
CA PHE A 116 8.24 15.86 -1.28
C PHE A 116 8.52 17.09 -2.15
N GLY A 117 8.01 17.11 -3.38
CA GLY A 117 8.09 18.26 -4.28
C GLY A 117 7.26 19.48 -3.84
N LYS A 118 7.55 20.64 -4.45
CA LYS A 118 6.81 21.89 -4.20
C LYS A 118 5.42 21.92 -4.84
N ARG A 119 5.15 21.04 -5.82
CA ARG A 119 3.92 21.05 -6.62
C ARG A 119 3.37 19.63 -6.75
N PHE A 120 2.11 19.46 -6.35
CA PHE A 120 1.36 18.23 -6.58
C PHE A 120 0.37 18.48 -7.73
N PHE A 121 0.56 17.78 -8.85
CA PHE A 121 -0.28 17.97 -10.04
C PHE A 121 -1.64 17.29 -9.86
N PRO A 122 -2.75 17.91 -10.30
CA PRO A 122 -4.07 17.29 -10.23
C PRO A 122 -4.16 15.95 -10.96
N SER A 123 -3.37 15.73 -12.02
CA SER A 123 -3.31 14.47 -12.77
C SER A 123 -2.77 13.30 -11.95
N LEU A 124 -1.97 13.54 -10.91
CA LEU A 124 -1.43 12.48 -10.05
C LEU A 124 -2.52 11.72 -9.28
N ARG A 125 -3.73 12.29 -9.14
CA ARG A 125 -4.88 11.58 -8.55
C ARG A 125 -5.22 10.28 -9.29
N PHE A 126 -5.00 10.24 -10.61
CA PHE A 126 -5.25 9.04 -11.40
C PHE A 126 -4.24 7.94 -11.06
N LEU A 127 -3.00 8.30 -10.72
CA LEU A 127 -2.00 7.35 -10.25
C LEU A 127 -2.37 6.77 -8.88
N VAL A 128 -3.00 7.56 -8.00
CA VAL A 128 -3.51 7.05 -6.72
C VAL A 128 -4.58 5.98 -6.96
N TRP A 129 -5.51 6.23 -7.89
CA TRP A 129 -6.54 5.27 -8.25
C TRP A 129 -5.96 4.00 -8.88
N GLY A 130 -4.99 4.15 -9.77
CA GLY A 130 -4.26 3.02 -10.37
C GLY A 130 -3.53 2.19 -9.31
N ALA A 131 -2.82 2.84 -8.39
CA ALA A 131 -2.12 2.15 -7.29
C ALA A 131 -3.10 1.38 -6.40
N MET A 132 -4.26 1.96 -6.10
CA MET A 132 -5.30 1.31 -5.30
C MET A 132 -5.88 0.08 -6.01
N LEU A 133 -6.19 0.18 -7.31
CA LEU A 133 -6.70 -0.95 -8.08
C LEU A 133 -5.68 -2.08 -8.23
N LEU A 134 -4.41 -1.74 -8.53
CA LEU A 134 -3.34 -2.72 -8.66
C LEU A 134 -3.04 -3.42 -7.32
N SER A 135 -3.00 -2.68 -6.22
CA SER A 135 -2.80 -3.26 -4.88
C SER A 135 -3.99 -4.13 -4.44
N LEU A 136 -5.22 -3.73 -4.76
CA LEU A 136 -6.40 -4.57 -4.52
C LEU A 136 -6.37 -5.85 -5.35
N ALA A 137 -6.02 -5.75 -6.64
CA ALA A 137 -5.86 -6.92 -7.51
C ALA A 137 -4.76 -7.85 -7.00
N HIS A 138 -3.62 -7.30 -6.56
CA HIS A 138 -2.53 -8.04 -5.94
C HIS A 138 -3.02 -8.85 -4.72
N ILE A 139 -3.73 -8.22 -3.79
CA ILE A 139 -4.28 -8.89 -2.59
C ILE A 139 -5.25 -9.99 -2.99
N VAL A 140 -6.19 -9.71 -3.89
CA VAL A 140 -7.22 -10.66 -4.32
C VAL A 140 -6.60 -11.88 -4.99
N MET A 141 -5.61 -11.69 -5.87
CA MET A 141 -4.96 -12.78 -6.61
C MET A 141 -4.08 -13.68 -5.73
N ILE A 142 -3.65 -13.22 -4.56
CA ILE A 142 -2.90 -14.05 -3.59
C ILE A 142 -3.82 -15.07 -2.90
N GLN A 143 -5.11 -14.74 -2.76
CA GLN A 143 -6.04 -15.56 -1.99
C GLN A 143 -6.49 -16.78 -2.80
N LYS A 144 -6.27 -17.98 -2.26
CA LYS A 144 -6.79 -19.22 -2.86
C LYS A 144 -8.31 -19.29 -2.78
N VAL A 145 -8.89 -18.75 -1.71
CA VAL A 145 -10.33 -18.65 -1.48
C VAL A 145 -10.62 -17.27 -0.91
N LEU A 146 -11.52 -16.52 -1.53
CA LEU A 146 -11.89 -15.20 -1.06
C LEU A 146 -12.85 -15.32 0.13
N SER A 147 -12.40 -14.87 1.30
CA SER A 147 -13.26 -14.77 2.48
C SER A 147 -14.26 -13.62 2.35
N LEU A 148 -15.35 -13.68 3.12
CA LEU A 148 -16.35 -12.61 3.19
C LEU A 148 -15.73 -11.25 3.56
N TRP A 149 -14.71 -11.24 4.42
CA TRP A 149 -14.00 -10.01 4.81
C TRP A 149 -13.26 -9.38 3.63
N ILE A 150 -12.62 -10.19 2.79
CA ILE A 150 -11.94 -9.71 1.58
C ILE A 150 -12.95 -9.16 0.58
N TRP A 151 -14.09 -9.84 0.38
CA TRP A 151 -15.17 -9.32 -0.46
C TRP A 151 -15.74 -8.00 0.05
N GLY A 152 -15.94 -7.87 1.37
CA GLY A 152 -16.32 -6.60 2.00
C GLY A 152 -15.29 -5.50 1.74
N GLY A 153 -14.01 -5.82 1.90
CA GLY A 153 -12.90 -4.92 1.60
C GLY A 153 -12.88 -4.46 0.14
N VAL A 154 -13.06 -5.38 -0.82
CA VAL A 154 -13.19 -5.08 -2.26
C VAL A 154 -14.37 -4.14 -2.50
N GLY A 155 -15.55 -4.47 -1.96
CA GLY A 155 -16.77 -3.67 -2.14
C GLY A 155 -16.62 -2.24 -1.63
N VAL A 156 -16.10 -2.06 -0.40
CA VAL A 156 -15.85 -0.74 0.20
C VAL A 156 -14.84 0.05 -0.63
N SER A 157 -13.77 -0.60 -1.07
CA SER A 157 -12.71 0.03 -1.86
C SER A 157 -13.25 0.54 -3.19
N LEU A 158 -13.98 -0.29 -3.93
CA LEU A 158 -14.61 0.10 -5.19
C LEU A 158 -15.65 1.21 -5.00
N ALA A 159 -16.45 1.16 -3.93
CA ALA A 159 -17.40 2.22 -3.61
C ALA A 159 -16.71 3.57 -3.37
N ILE A 160 -15.60 3.58 -2.61
CA ILE A 160 -14.78 4.78 -2.39
C ILE A 160 -14.24 5.31 -3.72
N LEU A 161 -13.70 4.43 -4.56
CA LEU A 161 -13.16 4.82 -5.86
C LEU A 161 -14.24 5.42 -6.75
N CYS A 162 -15.39 4.76 -6.89
CA CYS A 162 -16.54 5.26 -7.64
C CYS A 162 -16.94 6.65 -7.16
N PHE A 163 -17.13 6.84 -5.84
CA PHE A 163 -17.47 8.15 -5.26
C PHE A 163 -16.43 9.23 -5.62
N LYS A 164 -15.13 8.91 -5.55
CA LYS A 164 -14.05 9.85 -5.90
C LYS A 164 -14.04 10.21 -7.39
N VAL A 165 -14.28 9.23 -8.26
CA VAL A 165 -14.39 9.45 -9.71
C VAL A 165 -15.59 10.34 -10.02
N PHE A 166 -16.78 10.03 -9.48
CA PHE A 166 -18.00 10.83 -9.67
C PHE A 166 -17.80 12.28 -9.22
N LYS A 167 -17.29 12.51 -8.00
CA LYS A 167 -17.02 13.85 -7.48
C LYS A 167 -16.03 14.63 -8.34
N SER A 168 -14.99 13.95 -8.83
CA SER A 168 -13.98 14.55 -9.70
C SER A 168 -14.55 15.00 -11.05
N SER A 169 -15.40 14.18 -11.68
CA SER A 169 -16.05 14.49 -12.95
C SER A 169 -17.01 15.68 -12.81
N PHE A 170 -17.82 15.70 -11.74
CA PHE A 170 -18.81 16.76 -11.51
C PHE A 170 -18.15 18.13 -11.21
N SER A 171 -17.06 18.14 -10.44
CA SER A 171 -16.29 19.36 -10.17
C SER A 171 -15.64 19.97 -11.42
N SER A 172 -15.44 19.21 -12.49
CA SER A 172 -14.86 19.71 -13.74
C SER A 172 -15.90 20.35 -14.68
N ASN A 173 -17.16 19.91 -14.61
CA ASN A 173 -18.25 20.44 -15.43
C ASN A 173 -18.78 21.79 -14.96
N PHE A 174 -18.61 22.13 -13.67
CA PHE A 174 -19.01 23.44 -13.11
C PHE A 174 -17.96 24.56 -13.30
N LYS A 175 -16.79 24.25 -13.87
CA LYS A 175 -15.71 25.22 -14.15
C LYS A 175 -15.55 25.51 -15.64
N LYS A 176 -16.45 25.02 -16.48
CA LYS A 176 -16.61 25.41 -17.89
C LYS A 176 -17.80 26.32 -18.00
#